data_AF-A0A4Q6IA08-F1
#
_entry.id   AF-A0A4Q6IA08-F1
#
_cell.length_a   1.000
_cell.length_b   1.000
_cell.length_c   1.000
_cell.angle_alpha   90.00
_cell.angle_beta   90.00
_cell.angle_gamma   90.00
#
_symmetry.space_group_name_H-M   'P 1'
#
loop_
_entity.id
_entity.type
_entity.pdbx_description
1 polymer ?
#
loop_
_entity_poly.entity_id
_entity_poly.type
_entity_poly.pdbx_seq_one_letter_code
_entity_poly.pdbx_strand_id
1 'polypeptide(L)'
;MRTSARRVRVGSAALAASAALLLGLAAAPTAQAGTDGAKAKTLHELARESGRYFGAAVDNPELADTEFADLLGTEFSQTTPGNGMKWYATEPQRGVFDFTAGDEIVNYARANGLKVRGHTLLWHSQLPDWLTSGTWTADELRSILKNHITKVVKHYRGKVFAWDVANEIMNEDGTYRENIFYR
;
A
#
# COMPACT_ATOMS: atom_id res chain seq x y z
N MET A 1 7.72 -81.40 63.53
CA MET A 1 9.07 -80.80 63.65
C MET A 1 9.55 -80.42 62.26
N ARG A 2 9.80 -79.13 62.04
CA ARG A 2 10.63 -78.46 61.01
C ARG A 2 10.24 -78.51 59.51
N THR A 3 9.80 -77.32 59.03
CA THR A 3 10.28 -76.54 57.86
C THR A 3 10.04 -77.11 56.45
N SER A 4 9.78 -76.37 55.36
CA SER A 4 10.01 -74.97 54.98
C SER A 4 9.14 -74.64 53.75
N ALA A 5 8.68 -73.40 53.61
CA ALA A 5 8.01 -72.89 52.42
C ALA A 5 9.01 -72.39 51.38
N ARG A 6 8.77 -72.64 50.08
CA ARG A 6 9.42 -71.87 49.00
C ARG A 6 8.45 -71.62 47.85
N ARG A 7 8.33 -70.34 47.51
CA ARG A 7 7.39 -69.74 46.56
C ARG A 7 7.65 -70.20 45.12
N VAL A 8 6.58 -70.47 44.37
CA VAL A 8 6.59 -70.53 42.91
C VAL A 8 5.67 -69.42 42.41
N ARG A 9 6.21 -68.44 41.67
CA ARG A 9 5.40 -67.51 40.89
C ARG A 9 5.11 -68.17 39.54
N VAL A 10 3.84 -68.41 39.28
CA VAL A 10 3.30 -68.97 38.05
C VAL A 10 3.42 -67.91 36.96
N GLY A 11 4.20 -68.19 35.91
CA GLY A 11 4.12 -67.49 34.65
C GLY A 11 2.97 -68.07 33.84
N SER A 12 1.93 -67.27 33.58
CA SER A 12 0.85 -67.63 32.66
C SER A 12 1.14 -66.99 31.31
N ALA A 13 1.80 -67.74 30.43
CA ALA A 13 1.78 -67.46 29.00
C ALA A 13 0.54 -68.14 28.42
N ALA A 14 -0.35 -67.34 27.83
CA ALA A 14 -1.53 -67.84 27.16
C ALA A 14 -1.90 -66.94 25.98
N LEU A 15 -1.89 -67.58 24.79
CA LEU A 15 -2.60 -67.24 23.56
C LEU A 15 -2.18 -65.93 22.83
N ALA A 16 -2.13 -65.84 21.51
CA ALA A 16 -2.61 -66.69 20.42
C ALA A 16 -1.81 -66.38 19.15
N ALA A 17 -1.65 -67.37 18.28
CA ALA A 17 -1.23 -67.17 16.90
C ALA A 17 -2.36 -66.49 16.11
N SER A 18 -2.01 -65.57 15.19
CA SER A 18 -2.53 -65.56 13.81
C SER A 18 -1.93 -64.47 12.93
N ALA A 19 -1.64 -64.89 11.69
CA ALA A 19 -1.54 -64.13 10.44
C ALA A 19 -0.28 -63.28 10.19
N ALA A 20 0.61 -63.86 9.38
CA ALA A 20 1.53 -63.11 8.54
C ALA A 20 0.75 -62.34 7.47
N LEU A 21 1.00 -61.03 7.37
CA LEU A 21 0.72 -60.24 6.18
C LEU A 21 1.94 -59.34 5.92
N LEU A 22 2.87 -59.83 5.10
CA LEU A 22 3.92 -59.01 4.51
C LEU A 22 3.28 -58.13 3.43
N LEU A 23 2.73 -56.99 3.82
CA LEU A 23 2.50 -55.89 2.90
C LEU A 23 3.83 -55.17 2.71
N GLY A 24 4.56 -55.56 1.66
CA GLY A 24 5.63 -54.73 1.14
C GLY A 24 5.03 -53.38 0.72
N LEU A 25 5.32 -52.32 1.47
CA LEU A 25 5.15 -50.97 0.96
C LEU A 25 6.08 -50.82 -0.22
N ALA A 26 5.56 -50.99 -1.44
CA ALA A 26 6.19 -50.41 -2.61
C ALA A 26 6.15 -48.89 -2.41
N ALA A 27 7.27 -48.31 -1.97
CA ALA A 27 7.47 -46.88 -2.00
C ALA A 27 7.38 -46.46 -3.46
N ALA A 28 6.25 -45.86 -3.84
CA ALA A 28 6.19 -45.10 -5.08
C ALA A 28 7.31 -44.04 -4.99
N PRO A 29 8.10 -43.82 -6.05
CA PRO A 29 8.99 -42.68 -6.06
C PRO A 29 8.11 -41.45 -5.89
N THR A 30 8.27 -40.76 -4.76
CA THR A 30 7.75 -39.40 -4.62
C THR A 30 8.35 -38.62 -5.77
N ALA A 31 7.53 -38.30 -6.76
CA ALA A 31 7.85 -37.29 -7.73
C ALA A 31 8.08 -36.03 -6.92
N GLN A 32 9.35 -35.77 -6.61
CA GLN A 32 9.80 -34.49 -6.10
C GLN A 32 9.56 -33.55 -7.27
N ALA A 33 8.36 -32.95 -7.29
CA ALA A 33 8.13 -31.77 -8.09
C ALA A 33 9.26 -30.83 -7.67
N GLY A 34 10.21 -30.62 -8.57
CA GLY A 34 11.19 -29.57 -8.39
C GLY A 34 10.38 -28.32 -8.17
N THR A 35 10.35 -27.83 -6.93
CA THR A 35 10.06 -26.43 -6.69
C THR A 35 11.26 -25.72 -7.27
N ASP A 36 11.27 -25.54 -8.59
CA ASP A 36 12.07 -24.50 -9.19
C ASP A 36 11.74 -23.26 -8.37
N GLY A 37 12.73 -22.78 -7.62
CA GLY A 37 12.62 -21.68 -6.66
C GLY A 37 12.39 -20.34 -7.35
N ALA A 38 11.48 -20.30 -8.32
CA ALA A 38 11.00 -19.08 -8.92
C ALA A 38 10.26 -18.32 -7.82
N LYS A 39 10.86 -17.20 -7.39
CA LYS A 39 10.21 -16.24 -6.51
C LYS A 39 8.83 -15.90 -7.09
N ALA A 40 7.81 -15.90 -6.25
CA ALA A 40 6.48 -15.46 -6.67
C ALA A 40 6.58 -14.05 -7.26
N LYS A 41 5.86 -13.80 -8.35
CA LYS A 41 5.80 -12.47 -8.97
C LYS A 41 5.19 -11.46 -8.00
N THR A 42 5.70 -10.24 -8.02
CA THR A 42 5.13 -9.14 -7.23
C THR A 42 3.79 -8.68 -7.81
N LEU A 43 3.00 -7.95 -7.02
CA LEU A 43 1.71 -7.41 -7.48
C LEU A 43 1.89 -6.48 -8.69
N HIS A 44 2.94 -5.65 -8.70
CA HIS A 44 3.22 -4.79 -9.85
C HIS A 44 3.68 -5.59 -11.08
N GLU A 45 4.40 -6.72 -10.91
CA GLU A 45 4.79 -7.57 -12.04
C GLU A 45 3.56 -8.18 -12.70
N LEU A 46 2.62 -8.69 -11.90
CA LEU A 46 1.34 -9.21 -12.39
C LEU A 46 0.51 -8.12 -13.08
N ALA A 47 0.43 -6.91 -12.52
CA ALA A 47 -0.31 -5.81 -13.14
C ALA A 47 0.26 -5.42 -14.51
N ARG A 48 1.59 -5.42 -14.65
CA ARG A 48 2.31 -5.06 -15.88
C ARG A 48 2.03 -6.01 -17.04
N GLU A 49 1.79 -7.30 -16.76
CA GLU A 49 1.41 -8.28 -17.79
C GLU A 49 0.11 -7.91 -18.50
N SER A 50 -0.75 -7.15 -17.82
CA SER A 50 -2.00 -6.62 -18.39
C SER A 50 -1.90 -5.18 -18.91
N GLY A 51 -0.68 -4.61 -18.97
CA GLY A 51 -0.45 -3.22 -19.35
C GLY A 51 -0.89 -2.20 -18.31
N ARG A 52 -1.12 -2.61 -17.05
CA ARG A 52 -1.55 -1.75 -15.94
C ARG A 52 -0.42 -1.52 -14.94
N TYR A 53 -0.61 -0.54 -14.06
CA TYR A 53 0.19 -0.38 -12.84
C TYR A 53 -0.65 -0.80 -11.63
N PHE A 54 0.04 -1.20 -10.57
CA PHE A 54 -0.53 -1.37 -9.24
C PHE A 54 0.15 -0.38 -8.30
N GLY A 55 -0.64 0.36 -7.53
CA GLY A 55 -0.17 1.47 -6.71
C GLY A 55 -0.87 1.55 -5.35
N ALA A 56 -0.28 2.33 -4.45
CA ALA A 56 -0.79 2.58 -3.11
C ALA A 56 -0.83 4.11 -2.82
N ALA A 57 -1.75 4.52 -1.95
CA ALA A 57 -1.65 5.83 -1.30
C ALA A 57 -0.70 5.72 -0.11
N VAL A 58 0.09 6.77 0.13
CA VAL A 58 1.10 6.79 1.20
C VAL A 58 1.11 8.16 1.86
N ASP A 59 1.25 8.19 3.18
CA ASP A 59 1.56 9.40 3.94
C ASP A 59 2.92 9.31 4.64
N ASN A 60 3.52 10.48 4.90
CA ASN A 60 4.89 10.61 5.40
C ASN A 60 5.23 9.73 6.62
N PRO A 61 4.36 9.59 7.65
CA PRO A 61 4.66 8.74 8.81
C PRO A 61 4.85 7.26 8.46
N GLU A 62 4.24 6.77 7.39
CA GLU A 62 4.32 5.37 6.97
C GLU A 62 5.70 5.04 6.37
N LEU A 63 6.41 6.03 5.81
CA LEU A 63 7.76 5.82 5.26
C LEU A 63 8.83 5.59 6.35
N ALA A 64 8.53 5.90 7.61
CA ALA A 64 9.41 5.58 8.74
C ALA A 64 9.33 4.10 9.14
N ASP A 65 8.27 3.39 8.76
CA ASP A 65 8.15 1.95 8.93
C ASP A 65 8.88 1.25 7.78
N THR A 66 10.02 0.61 8.11
CA THR A 66 10.86 -0.04 7.12
C THR A 66 10.17 -1.22 6.44
N GLU A 67 9.29 -1.95 7.13
CA GLU A 67 8.57 -3.07 6.51
C GLU A 67 7.55 -2.56 5.50
N PHE A 68 6.83 -1.49 5.85
CA PHE A 68 5.93 -0.82 4.92
C PHE A 68 6.68 -0.23 3.72
N ALA A 69 7.80 0.46 3.97
CA ALA A 69 8.62 1.04 2.91
C ALA A 69 9.20 -0.04 2.00
N ASP A 70 9.64 -1.18 2.52
CA ASP A 70 10.13 -2.28 1.68
C ASP A 70 9.00 -2.90 0.84
N LEU A 71 7.81 -3.08 1.42
CA LEU A 71 6.63 -3.58 0.69
C LEU A 71 6.22 -2.61 -0.43
N LEU A 72 6.18 -1.32 -0.13
CA LEU A 72 5.88 -0.27 -1.10
C LEU A 72 6.84 -0.29 -2.30
N GLY A 73 8.14 -0.46 -2.03
CA GLY A 73 9.20 -0.46 -3.04
C GLY A 73 9.26 -1.73 -3.89
N THR A 74 8.69 -2.83 -3.39
CA THR A 74 8.77 -4.15 -4.04
C THR A 74 7.46 -4.60 -4.69
N GLU A 75 6.31 -4.33 -4.08
CA GLU A 75 5.02 -4.81 -4.57
C GLU A 75 4.30 -3.79 -5.47
N PHE A 76 4.70 -2.52 -5.43
CA PHE A 76 4.03 -1.45 -6.16
C PHE A 76 4.95 -0.80 -7.20
N SER A 77 4.32 -0.15 -8.19
CA SER A 77 5.02 0.61 -9.24
C SER A 77 4.54 2.06 -9.33
N GLN A 78 3.69 2.48 -8.39
CA GLN A 78 3.09 3.80 -8.32
C GLN A 78 2.73 4.15 -6.88
N THR A 79 2.96 5.40 -6.47
CA THR A 79 2.48 5.92 -5.18
C THR A 79 1.78 7.28 -5.31
N THR A 80 0.81 7.54 -4.44
CA THR A 80 0.03 8.78 -4.38
C THR A 80 0.19 9.38 -2.97
N PRO A 81 0.76 10.58 -2.82
CA PRO A 81 0.80 11.26 -1.53
C PRO A 81 -0.62 11.50 -0.99
N GLY A 82 -0.93 10.98 0.20
CA GLY A 82 -2.26 11.07 0.81
C GLY A 82 -2.60 12.50 1.22
N ASN A 83 -1.65 13.22 1.82
CA ASN A 83 -1.85 14.56 2.35
C ASN A 83 -0.76 15.57 1.96
N GLY A 84 0.49 15.14 1.79
CA GLY A 84 1.64 16.02 1.52
C GLY A 84 1.59 16.84 0.22
N MET A 85 0.60 16.60 -0.64
CA MET A 85 0.35 17.37 -1.87
C MET A 85 -1.00 18.10 -1.90
N LYS A 86 -1.78 18.08 -0.81
CA LYS A 86 -3.03 18.86 -0.71
C LYS A 86 -2.74 20.35 -0.53
N TRP A 87 -3.73 21.21 -0.77
CA TRP A 87 -3.55 22.67 -0.75
C TRP A 87 -3.07 23.17 0.62
N TYR A 88 -3.67 22.73 1.72
CA TYR A 88 -3.24 23.16 3.06
C TYR A 88 -1.76 22.89 3.35
N ALA A 89 -1.21 21.79 2.81
CA ALA A 89 0.18 21.40 3.00
C ALA A 89 1.10 22.17 2.05
N THR A 90 0.68 22.37 0.79
CA THR A 90 1.53 22.93 -0.26
C THR A 90 1.58 24.46 -0.29
N GLU A 91 0.56 25.13 0.23
CA GLU A 91 0.50 26.60 0.34
C GLU A 91 -0.18 27.02 1.66
N PRO A 92 0.47 26.74 2.82
CA PRO A 92 -0.12 26.98 4.15
C PRO A 92 -0.37 28.47 4.43
N GLN A 93 0.35 29.37 3.75
CA GLN A 93 0.10 30.80 3.75
C GLN A 93 0.07 31.30 2.30
N ARG A 94 -0.73 32.33 2.01
CA ARG A 94 -0.89 32.84 0.63
C ARG A 94 0.47 33.19 0.01
N GLY A 95 0.83 32.52 -1.08
CA GLY A 95 2.08 32.75 -1.79
C GLY A 95 3.33 32.14 -1.14
N VAL A 96 3.22 31.53 0.04
CA VAL A 96 4.31 30.81 0.71
C VAL A 96 4.08 29.32 0.49
N PHE A 97 4.93 28.70 -0.32
CA PHE A 97 4.82 27.29 -0.67
C PHE A 97 5.75 26.43 0.18
N ASP A 98 5.25 25.30 0.64
CA ASP A 98 6.02 24.26 1.30
C ASP A 98 5.83 22.93 0.56
N PHE A 99 6.92 22.38 0.01
CA PHE A 99 6.87 21.12 -0.72
C PHE A 99 7.53 19.98 0.04
N THR A 100 7.95 20.20 1.28
CA THR A 100 8.77 19.25 2.05
C THR A 100 8.10 17.88 2.15
N ALA A 101 6.83 17.84 2.57
CA ALA A 101 6.09 16.59 2.73
C ALA A 101 5.89 15.85 1.40
N GLY A 102 5.53 16.57 0.33
CA GLY A 102 5.35 15.94 -0.98
C GLY A 102 6.68 15.50 -1.63
N ASP A 103 7.76 16.26 -1.44
CA ASP A 103 9.09 15.92 -1.95
C ASP A 103 9.67 14.69 -1.27
N GLU A 104 9.39 14.45 0.02
CA GLU A 104 9.80 13.23 0.72
C GLU A 104 9.28 11.96 0.01
N ILE A 105 7.97 11.91 -0.25
CA ILE A 105 7.35 10.77 -0.94
C ILE A 105 7.82 10.68 -2.39
N VAL A 106 7.98 11.81 -3.08
CA VAL A 106 8.50 11.83 -4.46
C VAL A 106 9.94 11.33 -4.53
N ASN A 107 10.78 11.67 -3.56
CA ASN A 107 12.17 11.22 -3.51
C ASN A 107 12.24 9.72 -3.24
N TYR A 108 11.45 9.22 -2.31
CA TYR A 108 11.29 7.77 -2.08
C TYR A 108 10.84 7.06 -3.38
N ALA A 109 9.81 7.59 -4.04
CA ALA A 109 9.27 7.00 -5.26
C ALA A 109 10.34 6.93 -6.36
N ARG A 110 11.11 8.00 -6.56
CA ARG A 110 12.19 8.05 -7.55
C ARG A 110 13.32 7.07 -7.23
N ALA A 111 13.69 6.96 -5.95
CA ALA A 111 14.74 6.03 -5.52
C ALA A 111 14.36 4.56 -5.79
N ASN A 112 13.06 4.24 -5.72
CA ASN A 112 12.54 2.89 -5.90
C ASN A 112 11.89 2.65 -7.27
N GLY A 113 11.96 3.62 -8.20
CA GLY A 113 11.41 3.46 -9.56
C GLY A 113 9.88 3.50 -9.65
N LEU A 114 9.20 4.04 -8.64
CA LEU A 114 7.75 4.23 -8.63
C LEU A 114 7.36 5.49 -9.40
N LYS A 115 6.22 5.41 -10.09
CA LYS A 115 5.53 6.57 -10.62
C LYS A 115 4.82 7.34 -9.50
N VAL A 116 4.66 8.66 -9.64
CA VAL A 116 3.87 9.47 -8.68
C VAL A 116 2.62 10.03 -9.34
N ARG A 117 1.45 9.74 -8.75
CA ARG A 117 0.21 10.48 -9.05
C ARG A 117 0.10 11.63 -8.06
N GLY A 118 0.02 12.86 -8.56
CA GLY A 118 -0.20 14.02 -7.71
C GLY A 118 -1.67 14.14 -7.34
N HIS A 119 -1.95 14.18 -6.05
CA HIS A 119 -3.29 14.29 -5.49
C HIS A 119 -3.27 15.38 -4.40
N THR A 120 -3.87 16.54 -4.60
CA THR A 120 -4.68 17.02 -5.75
C THR A 120 -4.57 18.55 -5.84
N LEU A 121 -4.84 19.14 -7.01
CA LEU A 121 -4.62 20.57 -7.24
C LEU A 121 -5.81 21.46 -6.87
N LEU A 122 -7.04 20.96 -7.04
CA LEU A 122 -8.28 21.64 -6.68
C LEU A 122 -9.17 20.64 -5.94
N TRP A 123 -9.58 21.00 -4.73
CA TRP A 123 -10.53 20.23 -3.94
C TRP A 123 -11.30 21.15 -3.01
N HIS A 124 -12.47 20.71 -2.56
CA HIS A 124 -13.29 21.47 -1.62
C HIS A 124 -12.85 21.28 -0.16
N SER A 125 -12.11 20.22 0.13
CA SER A 125 -11.64 19.85 1.48
C SER A 125 -10.15 20.14 1.66
N GLN A 126 -9.72 20.20 2.93
CA GLN A 126 -8.32 20.42 3.33
C GLN A 126 -7.67 21.62 2.60
N LEU A 127 -8.40 22.73 2.58
CA LEU A 127 -7.95 24.03 2.11
C LEU A 127 -7.28 24.80 3.28
N PRO A 128 -6.30 25.66 3.00
CA PRO A 128 -5.68 26.46 4.04
C PRO A 128 -6.63 27.55 4.57
N ASP A 129 -6.52 27.87 5.86
CA ASP A 129 -7.41 28.82 6.54
C ASP A 129 -7.45 30.20 5.89
N TRP A 130 -6.32 30.69 5.38
CA TRP A 130 -6.26 32.00 4.71
C TRP A 130 -7.16 32.07 3.47
N LEU A 131 -7.40 30.93 2.82
CA LEU A 131 -8.23 30.84 1.63
C LEU A 131 -9.72 30.79 2.01
N THR A 132 -10.07 29.96 2.99
CA THR A 132 -11.47 29.73 3.40
C THR A 132 -12.06 30.86 4.25
N SER A 133 -11.22 31.57 5.01
CA SER A 133 -11.63 32.75 5.80
C SER A 133 -11.65 34.06 4.99
N GLY A 134 -11.10 34.06 3.78
CA GLY A 134 -11.06 35.24 2.94
C GLY A 134 -12.38 35.53 2.22
N THR A 135 -12.60 36.81 1.90
CA THR A 135 -13.67 37.26 1.00
C THR A 135 -13.06 37.59 -0.34
N TRP A 136 -13.54 36.94 -1.39
CA TRP A 136 -12.93 37.01 -2.72
C TRP A 136 -13.97 37.25 -3.80
N THR A 137 -13.60 38.02 -4.80
CA THR A 137 -14.28 38.03 -6.09
C THR A 137 -13.95 36.76 -6.89
N ALA A 138 -14.77 36.45 -7.89
CA ALA A 138 -14.52 35.31 -8.77
C ALA A 138 -13.17 35.42 -9.50
N ASP A 139 -12.75 36.63 -9.88
CA ASP A 139 -11.47 36.86 -10.59
C ASP A 139 -10.26 36.72 -9.66
N GLU A 140 -10.38 37.10 -8.39
CA GLU A 140 -9.36 36.85 -7.39
C GLU A 140 -9.19 35.35 -7.12
N LEU A 141 -10.29 34.60 -6.96
CA LEU A 141 -10.21 33.15 -6.78
C LEU A 141 -9.62 32.43 -8.00
N ARG A 142 -10.00 32.83 -9.21
CA ARG A 142 -9.39 32.30 -10.45
C ARG A 142 -7.88 32.57 -10.48
N SER A 143 -7.46 33.76 -10.07
CA SER A 143 -6.04 34.14 -10.03
C SER A 143 -5.27 33.36 -8.96
N ILE A 144 -5.86 33.19 -7.77
CA ILE A 144 -5.31 32.38 -6.68
C ILE A 144 -5.14 30.93 -7.12
N LEU A 145 -6.20 30.31 -7.65
CA LEU A 145 -6.18 28.94 -8.13
C LEU A 145 -5.16 28.73 -9.24
N LYS A 146 -5.10 29.65 -10.21
CA LYS A 146 -4.10 29.62 -11.29
C LYS A 146 -2.67 29.69 -10.74
N ASN A 147 -2.41 30.56 -9.76
CA ASN A 147 -1.10 30.65 -9.12
C ASN A 147 -0.74 29.33 -8.42
N HIS A 148 -1.65 28.80 -7.60
CA HIS A 148 -1.46 27.54 -6.88
C HIS A 148 -1.11 26.39 -7.83
N ILE A 149 -1.98 26.12 -8.81
CA ILE A 149 -1.78 25.08 -9.83
C ILE A 149 -0.42 25.28 -10.54
N THR A 150 -0.12 26.51 -10.96
CA THR A 150 1.11 26.80 -11.69
C THR A 150 2.36 26.51 -10.85
N LYS A 151 2.36 26.89 -9.58
CA LYS A 151 3.51 26.72 -8.68
C LYS A 151 3.72 25.24 -8.34
N VAL A 152 2.66 24.53 -7.95
CA VAL A 152 2.70 23.09 -7.62
C VAL A 152 3.14 22.26 -8.84
N VAL A 153 2.50 22.43 -10.00
CA VAL A 153 2.83 21.66 -11.21
C VAL A 153 4.23 21.99 -11.74
N LYS A 154 4.70 23.24 -11.61
CA LYS A 154 6.08 23.60 -11.97
C LYS A 154 7.11 22.94 -11.05
N HIS A 155 6.86 22.91 -9.75
CA HIS A 155 7.76 22.29 -8.77
C HIS A 155 7.96 20.79 -9.04
N TYR A 156 6.87 20.08 -9.34
CA TYR A 156 6.90 18.64 -9.60
C TYR A 156 7.09 18.24 -11.07
N ARG A 157 7.47 19.18 -11.95
CA ARG A 157 7.71 18.92 -13.37
C ARG A 157 8.72 17.78 -13.55
N GLY A 158 8.33 16.76 -14.30
CA GLY A 158 9.16 15.58 -14.56
C GLY A 158 9.26 14.59 -13.40
N LYS A 159 8.55 14.83 -12.29
CA LYS A 159 8.50 13.94 -11.12
C LYS A 159 7.13 13.25 -10.95
N VAL A 160 6.06 13.95 -11.31
CA VAL A 160 4.67 13.46 -11.27
C VAL A 160 4.20 13.11 -12.67
N PHE A 161 3.67 11.90 -12.89
CA PHE A 161 3.26 11.44 -14.22
C PHE A 161 1.79 11.77 -14.55
N ALA A 162 0.96 11.93 -13.52
CA ALA A 162 -0.46 12.24 -13.65
C ALA A 162 -0.92 13.08 -12.47
N TRP A 163 -1.91 13.95 -12.69
CA TRP A 163 -2.51 14.79 -11.65
C TRP A 163 -4.00 14.53 -11.57
N ASP A 164 -4.50 14.38 -10.35
CA ASP A 164 -5.90 14.68 -10.05
C ASP A 164 -6.02 16.21 -10.02
N VAL A 165 -6.51 16.78 -11.12
CA VAL A 165 -6.56 18.24 -11.30
C VAL A 165 -7.69 18.84 -10.46
N ALA A 166 -8.87 18.22 -10.49
CA ALA A 166 -10.04 18.62 -9.71
C ALA A 166 -10.63 17.38 -9.05
N ASN A 167 -10.72 17.39 -7.72
CA ASN A 167 -11.23 16.29 -6.93
C ASN A 167 -12.64 16.60 -6.42
N GLU A 168 -13.54 15.61 -6.50
CA GLU A 168 -14.87 15.62 -5.85
C GLU A 168 -15.70 16.89 -6.06
N ILE A 169 -15.68 17.42 -7.29
CA ILE A 169 -16.43 18.64 -7.65
C ILE A 169 -17.94 18.40 -7.78
N MET A 170 -18.38 17.14 -7.75
CA MET A 170 -19.78 16.74 -7.89
C MET A 170 -20.34 16.24 -6.57
N ASN A 171 -21.65 16.38 -6.39
CA ASN A 171 -22.46 15.69 -5.40
C ASN A 171 -22.86 14.29 -5.91
N GLU A 172 -23.44 13.48 -5.03
CA GLU A 172 -23.92 12.13 -5.35
C GLU A 172 -25.04 12.10 -6.41
N ASP A 173 -25.75 13.21 -6.57
CA ASP A 173 -26.83 13.38 -7.55
C ASP A 173 -26.34 13.88 -8.93
N GLY A 174 -25.03 14.07 -9.10
CA GLY A 174 -24.44 14.56 -10.34
C GLY A 174 -24.58 16.08 -10.54
N THR A 175 -24.98 16.84 -9.52
CA THR A 175 -24.85 18.31 -9.51
C THR A 175 -23.44 18.73 -9.06
N TYR A 176 -23.03 19.97 -9.36
CA TYR A 176 -21.79 20.52 -8.81
C TYR A 176 -21.94 20.80 -7.31
N ARG A 177 -20.92 20.41 -6.53
CA ARG A 177 -20.83 20.68 -5.10
C ARG A 177 -20.58 22.17 -4.86
N GLU A 178 -21.46 22.82 -4.13
CA GLU A 178 -21.25 24.21 -3.68
C GLU A 178 -20.03 24.30 -2.75
N ASN A 179 -19.15 25.25 -3.02
CA ASN A 179 -17.97 25.56 -2.23
C ASN A 179 -17.45 26.97 -2.57
N ILE A 180 -16.27 27.37 -2.11
CA ILE A 180 -15.75 28.72 -2.39
C ILE A 180 -15.49 28.97 -3.89
N PHE A 181 -15.22 27.93 -4.68
CA PHE A 181 -14.92 28.02 -6.11
C PHE A 181 -16.16 27.93 -7.01
N TYR A 182 -17.29 27.47 -6.47
CA TYR A 182 -18.56 27.29 -7.19
C TYR A 182 -19.73 27.59 -6.25
N ARG A 183 -20.43 28.69 -6.49
CA ARG A 183 -21.60 29.18 -5.75
C ARG A 183 -22.67 29.63 -6.73
#